data_AF-Q481C2-F1
#
_entry.id   AF-Q481C2-F1
#
_cell.length_a   1.000
_cell.length_b   1.000
_cell.length_c   1.000
_cell.angle_alpha   90.00
_cell.angle_beta   90.00
_cell.angle_gamma   90.00
#
_symmetry.space_group_name_H-M   'P 1'
#
loop_
_entity.id
_entity.type
_entity.pdbx_description
1 polymer ?
#
loop_
_entity_poly.entity_id
_entity_poly.type
_entity_poly.pdbx_seq_one_letter_code
_entity_poly.pdbx_strand_id
1 'polypeptide(L)'
;MKKIIMLLTMLLVSFNSQATLLSVELNQDSYQVGDVLTADFIISDIEEDGLGFQKLLASFDFTLSWDNSIIDYVSNSFGNKLNVGVAGSDQSVFDIMTDSMSLSEISYAWWDELLPVQDGLSQFVLASVNFNVTSIGTDTLNLTNVIFGNEFGASFAEVSSNNAYFAVNSAGPVDVPEPMTVVLMLIALTVLARKRIIK
;
A
#
# COMPACT_ATOMS: atom_id res chain seq x y z
N MET A 1 -14.49 21.98 44.31
CA MET A 1 -13.05 21.80 44.03
C MET A 1 -12.71 20.40 43.54
N LYS A 2 -13.06 19.31 44.26
CA LYS A 2 -12.83 17.91 43.79
C LYS A 2 -13.38 17.61 42.39
N LYS A 3 -14.59 18.07 42.06
CA LYS A 3 -15.22 17.83 40.74
C LYS A 3 -14.54 18.54 39.58
N ILE A 4 -13.91 19.70 39.83
CA ILE A 4 -13.16 20.47 38.82
C ILE A 4 -11.78 19.84 38.60
N ILE A 5 -11.11 19.42 39.69
CA ILE A 5 -9.84 18.70 39.62
C ILE A 5 -10.01 17.38 38.86
N MET A 6 -11.08 16.63 39.14
CA MET A 6 -11.37 15.35 38.48
C MET A 6 -11.67 15.51 36.98
N LEU A 7 -12.40 16.57 36.60
CA LEU A 7 -12.67 16.89 35.19
C LEU A 7 -11.39 17.33 34.46
N LEU A 8 -10.52 18.11 35.12
CA LEU A 8 -9.25 18.54 34.56
C LEU A 8 -8.27 17.37 34.41
N THR A 9 -8.24 16.42 35.35
CA THR A 9 -7.44 15.19 35.24
C THR A 9 -7.96 14.23 34.17
N MET A 10 -9.27 14.21 33.88
CA MET A 10 -9.82 13.41 32.77
C MET A 10 -9.53 14.05 31.41
N LEU A 11 -9.52 15.39 31.31
CA LEU A 11 -9.20 16.08 30.07
C LEU A 11 -7.72 15.97 29.67
N LEU A 12 -6.83 15.76 30.65
CA LEU A 12 -5.39 15.61 30.45
C LEU A 12 -4.96 14.19 30.03
N VAL A 13 -5.90 13.23 29.97
CA VAL A 13 -5.64 11.85 29.56
C VAL A 13 -6.36 11.59 28.25
N SER A 14 -5.88 12.24 27.19
CA SER A 14 -6.21 11.89 25.81
C SER A 14 -5.11 10.96 25.31
N PHE A 15 -5.28 9.65 25.47
CA PHE A 15 -4.40 8.70 24.78
C PHE A 15 -4.84 8.68 23.32
N ASN A 16 -4.06 9.28 22.42
CA ASN A 16 -4.20 9.01 20.99
C ASN A 16 -3.69 7.58 20.78
N SER A 17 -4.58 6.60 20.82
CA SER A 17 -4.28 5.23 20.40
C SER A 17 -4.37 5.22 18.87
N GLN A 18 -3.24 5.45 18.21
CA GLN A 18 -3.13 5.28 16.77
C GLN A 18 -2.55 3.89 16.53
N ALA A 19 -3.38 2.99 16.00
CA ALA A 19 -2.92 1.67 15.59
C ALA A 19 -2.08 1.81 14.33
N THR A 20 -0.86 1.25 14.37
CA THR A 20 -0.04 1.14 13.17
C THR A 20 -0.76 0.29 12.13
N LEU A 21 -0.82 0.77 10.90
CA LEU A 21 -1.62 0.18 9.85
C LEU A 21 -0.71 -0.43 8.77
N LEU A 22 -0.99 -1.68 8.41
CA LEU A 22 -0.52 -2.30 7.17
C LEU A 22 -1.62 -2.24 6.12
N SER A 23 -1.40 -1.52 5.03
CA SER A 23 -2.32 -1.46 3.91
C SER A 23 -1.72 -2.11 2.67
N VAL A 24 -2.59 -2.54 1.75
CA VAL A 24 -2.20 -3.01 0.44
C VAL A 24 -2.68 -1.98 -0.59
N GLU A 25 -1.74 -1.35 -1.29
CA GLU A 25 -2.03 -0.44 -2.40
C GLU A 25 -1.79 -1.16 -3.72
N LEU A 26 -2.77 -1.07 -4.61
CA LEU A 26 -2.72 -1.72 -5.91
C LEU A 26 -2.34 -0.69 -6.98
N ASN A 27 -1.59 -1.11 -7.99
CA ASN A 27 -1.19 -0.22 -9.07
C ASN A 27 -2.36 0.25 -9.96
N GLN A 28 -3.50 -0.44 -9.92
CA GLN A 28 -4.71 -0.13 -10.67
C GLN A 28 -5.98 -0.50 -9.89
N ASP A 29 -7.09 0.19 -10.18
CA ASP A 29 -8.41 -0.07 -9.60
C ASP A 29 -9.14 -1.26 -10.25
N SER A 30 -8.77 -1.62 -11.48
CA SER A 30 -9.37 -2.73 -12.23
C SER A 30 -8.38 -3.33 -13.22
N TYR A 31 -8.49 -4.62 -13.48
CA TYR A 31 -7.54 -5.37 -14.30
C TYR A 31 -8.22 -6.08 -15.47
N GLN A 32 -7.42 -6.46 -16.45
CA GLN A 32 -7.74 -7.38 -17.54
C GLN A 32 -6.84 -8.62 -17.47
N VAL A 33 -7.30 -9.73 -18.06
CA VAL A 33 -6.46 -10.94 -18.18
C VAL A 33 -5.23 -10.62 -19.03
N GLY A 34 -4.05 -10.97 -18.50
CA GLY A 34 -2.75 -10.65 -19.08
C GLY A 34 -2.08 -9.41 -18.47
N ASP A 35 -2.78 -8.65 -17.62
CA ASP A 35 -2.16 -7.56 -16.87
C ASP A 35 -1.21 -8.06 -15.78
N VAL A 36 -0.32 -7.16 -15.34
CA VAL A 36 0.48 -7.35 -14.13
C VAL A 36 -0.14 -6.52 -13.01
N LEU A 37 -0.59 -7.23 -11.97
CA LEU A 37 -1.04 -6.64 -10.71
C LEU A 37 0.17 -6.49 -9.78
N THR A 38 0.43 -5.27 -9.33
CA THR A 38 1.45 -4.98 -8.33
C THR A 38 0.75 -4.55 -7.05
N ALA A 39 1.04 -5.26 -5.96
CA ALA A 39 0.54 -4.98 -4.63
C ALA A 39 1.69 -4.48 -3.75
N ASP A 40 1.60 -3.22 -3.34
CA ASP A 40 2.54 -2.59 -2.42
C ASP A 40 2.00 -2.67 -1.00
N PHE A 41 2.80 -3.25 -0.10
CA PHE A 41 2.49 -3.38 1.32
C PHE A 41 3.07 -2.18 2.05
N ILE A 42 2.20 -1.29 2.50
CA ILE A 42 2.57 0.02 3.04
C ILE A 42 2.29 0.04 4.54
N ILE A 43 3.29 0.41 5.33
CA ILE A 43 3.08 0.79 6.72
C ILE A 43 2.70 2.26 6.78
N SER A 44 1.66 2.59 7.54
CA SER A 44 1.21 3.95 7.83
C SER A 44 0.73 4.07 9.27
N ASP A 45 0.36 5.28 9.69
CA ASP A 45 -0.22 5.55 11.02
C ASP A 45 0.65 4.99 12.15
N ILE A 46 1.97 5.09 11.99
CA ILE A 46 2.97 4.45 12.85
C ILE A 46 2.82 4.99 14.28
N GLU A 47 2.68 4.08 15.24
CA GLU A 47 2.44 4.45 16.63
C GLU A 47 3.64 5.19 17.22
N GLU A 48 3.36 6.11 18.15
CA GLU A 48 4.39 6.82 18.90
C GLU A 48 4.87 6.02 20.13
N ASP A 49 6.09 6.29 20.58
CA ASP A 49 6.63 5.80 21.83
C ASP A 49 6.09 6.58 23.04
N GLY A 50 6.51 6.19 24.25
CA GLY A 50 6.06 6.84 25.49
C GLY A 50 6.52 8.30 25.66
N LEU A 51 7.36 8.81 24.76
CA LEU A 51 7.86 10.18 24.74
C LEU A 51 7.24 11.01 23.60
N GLY A 52 6.38 10.41 22.77
CA GLY A 52 5.72 11.07 21.64
C GLY A 52 6.57 11.10 20.36
N PHE A 53 7.55 10.22 20.23
CA PHE A 53 8.30 10.03 18.98
C PHE A 53 7.75 8.84 18.21
N GLN A 54 7.66 8.94 16.89
CA GLN A 54 7.29 7.81 16.05
C GLN A 54 8.23 6.61 16.33
N LYS A 55 7.66 5.42 16.54
CA LYS A 55 8.47 4.21 16.69
C LYS A 55 9.18 3.87 15.38
N LEU A 56 10.42 3.38 15.50
CA LEU A 56 11.16 2.86 14.36
C LEU A 56 10.75 1.41 14.11
N LEU A 57 10.43 1.08 12.87
CA LEU A 57 10.19 -0.30 12.46
C LEU A 57 11.54 -0.95 12.16
N ALA A 58 11.85 -2.04 12.85
CA ALA A 58 13.04 -2.84 12.60
C ALA A 58 12.71 -4.24 12.07
N SER A 59 11.49 -4.74 12.29
CA SER A 59 11.07 -6.01 11.70
C SER A 59 9.59 -6.04 11.36
N PHE A 60 9.25 -6.83 10.35
CA PHE A 60 7.87 -7.21 10.05
C PHE A 60 7.77 -8.69 9.68
N ASP A 61 6.59 -9.25 9.93
CA ASP A 61 6.15 -10.56 9.46
C ASP A 61 4.65 -10.47 9.14
N PHE A 62 4.24 -10.95 7.98
CA PHE A 62 2.83 -11.15 7.65
C PHE A 62 2.65 -12.24 6.60
N THR A 63 1.46 -12.85 6.60
CA THR A 63 1.02 -13.79 5.58
C THR A 63 0.04 -13.13 4.64
N LEU A 64 0.32 -13.22 3.34
CA LEU A 64 -0.53 -12.82 2.24
C LEU A 64 -1.23 -14.04 1.64
N SER A 65 -2.53 -13.96 1.38
CA SER A 65 -3.26 -14.94 0.59
C SER A 65 -4.11 -14.31 -0.51
N TRP A 66 -4.33 -15.07 -1.58
CA TRP A 66 -5.06 -14.67 -2.80
C TRP A 66 -5.77 -15.88 -3.44
N ASP A 67 -6.67 -15.64 -4.39
CA ASP A 67 -7.27 -16.69 -5.22
C ASP A 67 -6.37 -16.99 -6.43
N ASN A 68 -5.68 -18.12 -6.35
CA ASN A 68 -4.75 -18.57 -7.40
C ASN A 68 -5.46 -18.99 -8.72
N SER A 69 -6.79 -19.01 -8.75
CA SER A 69 -7.54 -19.17 -10.00
C SER A 69 -7.67 -17.86 -10.79
N ILE A 70 -7.44 -16.71 -10.15
CA ILE A 70 -7.60 -15.36 -10.72
C ILE A 70 -6.24 -14.71 -10.98
N ILE A 71 -5.29 -14.85 -10.06
CA ILE A 71 -3.93 -14.30 -10.20
C ILE A 71 -2.86 -15.32 -9.80
N ASP A 72 -1.71 -15.26 -10.47
CA ASP A 72 -0.55 -16.12 -10.18
C ASP A 72 0.64 -15.28 -9.68
N TYR A 73 1.27 -15.70 -8.60
CA TYR A 73 2.48 -15.06 -8.07
C TYR A 73 3.63 -15.12 -9.08
N VAL A 74 4.36 -14.00 -9.22
CA VAL A 74 5.51 -13.88 -10.13
C VAL A 74 6.80 -13.60 -9.38
N SER A 75 6.80 -12.54 -8.56
CA SER A 75 8.01 -12.03 -7.92
C SER A 75 7.66 -11.12 -6.76
N ASN A 76 8.61 -10.94 -5.85
CA ASN A 76 8.54 -9.95 -4.79
C ASN A 76 9.80 -9.06 -4.77
N SER A 77 9.68 -7.91 -4.14
CA SER A 77 10.80 -7.05 -3.76
C SER A 77 10.55 -6.43 -2.39
N PHE A 78 11.61 -6.15 -1.64
CA PHE A 78 11.53 -5.48 -0.35
C PHE A 78 11.79 -3.99 -0.48
N GLY A 79 11.24 -3.22 0.46
CA GLY A 79 11.50 -1.80 0.61
C GLY A 79 12.95 -1.52 1.03
N ASN A 80 13.25 -0.24 1.22
CA ASN A 80 14.62 0.23 1.52
C ASN A 80 14.76 0.93 2.87
N LYS A 81 13.77 0.80 3.76
CA LYS A 81 13.76 1.45 5.08
C LYS A 81 14.29 0.58 6.21
N LEU A 82 14.40 -0.73 5.97
CA LEU A 82 14.91 -1.71 6.93
C LEU A 82 16.28 -2.25 6.50
N ASN A 83 16.50 -2.46 5.19
CA ASN A 83 17.82 -2.82 4.64
C ASN A 83 18.78 -1.63 4.58
N VAL A 84 19.22 -1.16 5.75
CA VAL A 84 20.14 -0.03 5.89
C VAL A 84 21.32 -0.39 6.79
N GLY A 85 22.28 0.52 6.89
CA GLY A 85 23.48 0.28 7.67
C GLY A 85 24.45 -0.70 7.01
N VAL A 86 25.52 -1.04 7.74
CA VAL A 86 26.57 -1.94 7.22
C VAL A 86 26.11 -3.40 7.25
N ALA A 87 25.26 -3.75 8.21
CA ALA A 87 24.76 -5.11 8.40
C ALA A 87 23.57 -5.45 7.50
N GLY A 88 22.83 -4.43 7.00
CA GLY A 88 21.66 -4.63 6.15
C GLY A 88 20.49 -5.26 6.89
N SER A 89 19.73 -6.10 6.19
CA SER A 89 18.61 -6.86 6.73
C SER A 89 18.56 -8.29 6.19
N ASP A 90 17.94 -9.17 6.95
CA ASP A 90 17.53 -10.49 6.47
C ASP A 90 16.11 -10.40 5.91
N GLN A 91 16.00 -10.65 4.61
CA GLN A 91 14.75 -10.61 3.85
C GLN A 91 14.35 -12.03 3.45
N SER A 92 13.14 -12.44 3.83
CA SER A 92 12.68 -13.80 3.64
C SER A 92 11.29 -13.85 3.03
N VAL A 93 11.14 -14.73 2.04
CA VAL A 93 9.86 -15.22 1.57
C VAL A 93 9.83 -16.72 1.80
N PHE A 94 8.84 -17.18 2.53
CA PHE A 94 8.70 -18.59 2.90
C PHE A 94 7.24 -19.00 2.88
N ASP A 95 7.01 -20.31 3.03
CA ASP A 95 5.69 -20.93 2.91
C ASP A 95 4.95 -20.52 1.64
N ILE A 96 5.68 -20.43 0.51
CA ILE A 96 5.09 -20.19 -0.80
C ILE A 96 4.24 -21.42 -1.17
N MET A 97 2.95 -21.30 -0.93
CA MET A 97 1.93 -22.23 -1.36
C MET A 97 1.27 -21.67 -2.62
N THR A 98 0.33 -22.42 -3.18
CA THR A 98 -0.34 -22.01 -4.42
C THR A 98 -1.14 -20.71 -4.26
N ASP A 99 -1.67 -20.44 -3.07
CA ASP A 99 -2.63 -19.37 -2.75
C ASP A 99 -2.19 -18.49 -1.56
N SER A 100 -0.96 -18.68 -1.08
CA SER A 100 -0.44 -17.94 0.07
C SER A 100 1.08 -17.90 0.11
N MET A 101 1.61 -16.86 0.76
CA MET A 101 3.03 -16.71 1.07
C MET A 101 3.21 -15.87 2.34
N SER A 102 4.31 -16.09 3.06
CA SER A 102 4.72 -15.23 4.17
C SER A 102 5.91 -14.37 3.75
N LEU A 103 5.85 -13.08 4.11
CA LEU A 103 6.94 -12.12 3.91
C LEU A 103 7.43 -11.66 5.28
N SER A 104 8.75 -11.71 5.47
CA SER A 104 9.37 -11.13 6.66
C SER A 104 10.68 -10.43 6.33
N GLU A 105 10.96 -9.39 7.11
CA GLU A 105 12.25 -8.72 7.10
C GLU A 105 12.67 -8.39 8.53
N ILE A 106 13.94 -8.63 8.86
CA ILE A 106 14.55 -8.23 10.12
C ILE A 106 15.77 -7.36 9.79
N SER A 107 15.72 -6.11 10.19
CA SER A 107 16.84 -5.18 10.10
C SER A 107 17.87 -5.45 11.19
N TYR A 108 19.15 -5.42 10.81
CA TYR A 108 20.27 -5.45 11.76
C TYR A 108 20.77 -4.05 12.13
N ALA A 109 20.19 -3.01 11.55
CA ALA A 109 20.53 -1.63 11.84
C ALA A 109 20.03 -1.20 13.23
N TRP A 110 20.82 -0.35 13.89
CA TRP A 110 20.43 0.25 15.17
C TRP A 110 19.64 1.54 14.97
N TRP A 111 19.12 2.10 16.06
CA TRP A 111 18.28 3.31 16.04
C TRP A 111 18.92 4.47 15.29
N ASP A 112 20.25 4.65 15.36
CA ASP A 112 20.99 5.73 14.70
C ASP A 112 21.12 5.55 13.19
N GLU A 113 20.90 4.34 12.67
CA GLU A 113 20.87 4.01 11.25
C GLU A 113 19.44 3.98 10.69
N LEU A 114 18.44 3.57 11.49
CA LEU A 114 17.02 3.53 11.13
C LEU A 114 16.36 4.92 11.20
N LEU A 115 16.69 5.72 12.22
CA LEU A 115 16.10 7.04 12.44
C LEU A 115 16.26 7.95 11.21
N PRO A 116 17.44 8.10 10.58
CA PRO A 116 17.60 9.00 9.44
C PRO A 116 16.79 8.63 8.20
N VAL A 117 16.33 7.38 8.08
CA VAL A 117 15.59 6.89 6.92
C VAL A 117 14.09 6.75 7.17
N GLN A 118 13.63 6.75 8.42
CA GLN A 118 12.23 6.60 8.81
C GLN A 118 11.63 7.84 9.50
N ASP A 119 12.45 8.68 10.13
CA ASP A 119 11.97 9.85 10.86
C ASP A 119 11.18 10.82 9.96
N GLY A 120 10.03 11.27 10.46
CA GLY A 120 9.11 12.15 9.76
C GLY A 120 8.36 11.52 8.56
N LEU A 121 8.54 10.23 8.26
CA LEU A 121 7.75 9.55 7.25
C LEU A 121 6.40 9.10 7.82
N SER A 122 5.31 9.63 7.28
CA SER A 122 3.95 9.19 7.64
C SER A 122 3.63 7.78 7.14
N GLN A 123 4.34 7.31 6.11
CA GLN A 123 4.20 5.97 5.54
C GLN A 123 5.42 5.57 4.70
N PHE A 124 5.62 4.28 4.51
CA PHE A 124 6.59 3.75 3.53
C PHE A 124 6.26 2.31 3.10
N VAL A 125 6.80 1.91 1.95
CA VAL A 125 6.62 0.55 1.40
C VAL A 125 7.56 -0.43 2.13
N LEU A 126 6.98 -1.51 2.66
CA LEU A 126 7.69 -2.65 3.25
C LEU A 126 8.12 -3.67 2.21
N ALA A 127 7.20 -4.01 1.32
CA ALA A 127 7.42 -4.96 0.24
C ALA A 127 6.46 -4.69 -0.91
N SER A 128 6.78 -5.22 -2.09
CA SER A 128 5.93 -5.24 -3.27
C SER A 128 5.85 -6.67 -3.79
N VAL A 129 4.66 -7.11 -4.18
CA VAL A 129 4.45 -8.42 -4.82
C VAL A 129 3.77 -8.22 -6.17
N ASN A 130 4.32 -8.87 -7.19
CA ASN A 130 3.79 -8.86 -8.54
C ASN A 130 3.08 -10.17 -8.84
N PHE A 131 1.91 -10.06 -9.46
CA PHE A 131 1.08 -11.16 -9.92
C PHE A 131 0.74 -11.00 -11.39
N ASN A 132 0.61 -12.12 -12.10
CA ASN A 132 -0.01 -12.16 -13.42
C ASN A 132 -1.51 -12.38 -13.25
N VAL A 133 -2.32 -11.59 -13.94
CA VAL A 133 -3.77 -11.76 -13.95
C VAL A 133 -4.15 -12.82 -14.98
N THR A 134 -4.72 -13.94 -14.55
CA THR A 134 -4.95 -15.13 -15.39
C THR A 134 -6.40 -15.38 -15.75
N SER A 135 -7.34 -14.97 -14.89
CA SER A 135 -8.77 -15.20 -15.12
C SER A 135 -9.65 -14.00 -14.73
N ILE A 136 -10.85 -13.95 -15.32
CA ILE A 136 -11.89 -12.99 -14.98
C ILE A 136 -12.50 -13.37 -13.63
N GLY A 137 -12.72 -12.39 -12.75
CA GLY A 137 -13.27 -12.63 -11.43
C GLY A 137 -13.08 -11.44 -10.51
N THR A 138 -13.36 -11.65 -9.24
CA THR A 138 -13.10 -10.69 -8.17
C THR A 138 -12.36 -11.41 -7.07
N ASP A 139 -11.34 -10.79 -6.53
CA ASP A 139 -10.50 -11.39 -5.49
C ASP A 139 -10.14 -10.36 -4.42
N THR A 140 -9.61 -10.84 -3.31
CA THR A 140 -9.14 -10.05 -2.19
C THR A 140 -7.76 -10.54 -1.77
N LEU A 141 -6.78 -9.64 -1.77
CA LEU A 141 -5.51 -9.86 -1.11
C LEU A 141 -5.70 -9.75 0.40
N ASN A 142 -5.68 -10.90 1.08
CA ASN A 142 -5.93 -10.99 2.51
C ASN A 142 -4.62 -11.00 3.29
N LEU A 143 -4.54 -10.14 4.30
CA LEU A 143 -3.44 -10.08 5.25
C LEU A 143 -3.80 -10.80 6.54
N THR A 144 -2.91 -11.65 7.02
CA THR A 144 -3.03 -12.35 8.30
C THR A 144 -1.68 -12.41 9.01
N ASN A 145 -1.70 -12.71 10.31
CA ASN A 145 -0.50 -12.83 11.14
C ASN A 145 0.43 -11.60 11.09
N VAL A 146 -0.13 -10.39 11.02
CA VAL A 146 0.68 -9.17 10.92
C VAL A 146 1.34 -8.86 12.26
N ILE A 147 2.67 -8.88 12.28
CA ILE A 147 3.49 -8.64 13.47
C ILE A 147 4.57 -7.63 13.09
N PHE A 148 4.71 -6.59 13.90
CA PHE A 148 5.76 -5.58 13.77
C PHE A 148 6.64 -5.53 15.03
N GLY A 149 7.94 -5.33 14.82
CA GLY A 149 8.93 -5.18 15.87
C GLY A 149 9.77 -3.92 15.70
N ASN A 150 10.13 -3.31 16.81
CA ASN A 150 10.96 -2.12 16.85
C ASN A 150 12.45 -2.45 17.00
N GLU A 151 13.30 -1.43 16.96
CA GLU A 151 14.75 -1.49 17.06
C GLU A 151 15.28 -2.06 18.39
N PHE A 152 14.43 -2.12 19.42
CA PHE A 152 14.74 -2.73 20.72
C PHE A 152 14.21 -4.17 20.85
N GLY A 153 13.65 -4.74 19.77
CA GLY A 153 13.05 -6.07 19.75
C GLY A 153 11.68 -6.15 20.47
N ALA A 154 11.05 -5.00 20.76
CA ALA A 154 9.71 -4.95 21.32
C ALA A 154 8.66 -4.93 20.20
N SER A 155 7.55 -5.61 20.43
CA SER A 155 6.42 -5.59 19.49
C SER A 155 5.69 -4.25 19.53
N PHE A 156 5.11 -3.89 18.39
CA PHE A 156 4.15 -2.81 18.32
C PHE A 156 2.89 -3.17 19.13
N ALA A 157 2.28 -2.19 19.80
CA ALA A 157 1.19 -2.44 20.75
C ALA A 157 -0.15 -2.61 20.04
N GLU A 158 -0.41 -1.77 19.04
CA GLU A 158 -1.62 -1.85 18.22
C GLU A 158 -1.24 -1.90 16.74
N VAL A 159 -1.46 -3.07 16.12
CA VAL A 159 -1.27 -3.27 14.68
C VAL A 159 -2.61 -3.66 14.06
N SER A 160 -2.97 -2.98 12.99
CA SER A 160 -4.15 -3.25 12.17
C SER A 160 -3.74 -3.48 10.72
N SER A 161 -4.60 -4.14 9.95
CA SER A 161 -4.34 -4.39 8.53
C SER A 161 -5.58 -4.22 7.68
N ASN A 162 -5.40 -3.64 6.49
CA ASN A 162 -6.44 -3.50 5.49
C ASN A 162 -6.14 -4.38 4.28
N ASN A 163 -7.09 -5.26 3.96
CA ASN A 163 -7.05 -6.09 2.76
C ASN A 163 -7.33 -5.22 1.52
N ALA A 164 -6.84 -5.66 0.36
CA ALA A 164 -7.15 -5.01 -0.92
C ALA A 164 -8.11 -5.87 -1.74
N TYR A 165 -9.15 -5.23 -2.26
CA TYR A 165 -10.11 -5.83 -3.18
C TYR A 165 -9.84 -5.36 -4.60
N PHE A 166 -9.95 -6.27 -5.58
CA PHE A 166 -9.87 -5.91 -6.98
C PHE A 166 -10.81 -6.74 -7.84
N ALA A 167 -11.11 -6.21 -9.02
CA ALA A 167 -11.92 -6.86 -10.04
C ALA A 167 -11.13 -7.01 -11.34
N VAL A 168 -11.19 -8.20 -11.92
CA VAL A 168 -10.70 -8.50 -13.26
C VAL A 168 -11.89 -8.54 -14.20
N ASN A 169 -11.97 -7.56 -15.09
CA ASN A 169 -13.04 -7.46 -16.05
C ASN A 169 -12.69 -8.27 -17.31
N SER A 170 -13.70 -8.82 -17.98
CA SER A 170 -13.50 -9.26 -19.37
C SER A 170 -13.07 -8.03 -20.17
N ALA A 171 -12.09 -8.16 -21.07
CA ALA A 171 -11.72 -7.09 -21.99
C ALA A 171 -12.97 -6.60 -22.74
N GLY A 172 -13.59 -5.55 -22.22
CA GLY A 172 -14.57 -4.76 -22.95
C GLY A 172 -13.83 -4.02 -24.07
N PRO A 173 -14.51 -3.63 -25.15
CA PRO A 173 -13.87 -2.83 -26.19
C PRO A 173 -13.18 -1.64 -25.52
N VAL A 174 -11.89 -1.47 -25.79
CA VAL A 174 -11.14 -0.29 -25.35
C VAL A 174 -11.93 0.92 -25.82
N ASP A 175 -12.40 1.75 -24.89
CA ASP A 175 -13.04 3.02 -25.22
C ASP A 175 -11.99 3.89 -25.91
N VAL A 176 -11.92 3.76 -27.24
CA VAL A 176 -11.17 4.69 -28.08
C VAL A 176 -11.87 6.02 -27.91
N PRO A 177 -11.21 7.07 -27.39
CA PRO A 177 -11.81 8.40 -27.31
C PRO A 177 -12.40 8.73 -28.67
N GLU A 178 -13.70 9.05 -28.70
CA GLU A 178 -14.40 9.30 -29.96
C GLU A 178 -13.54 10.23 -30.82
N PRO A 179 -13.22 9.85 -32.07
CA PRO A 179 -12.33 10.65 -32.89
C PRO A 179 -12.94 12.06 -32.97
N MET A 180 -12.10 13.09 -32.75
CA MET A 180 -12.50 14.50 -32.86
C MET A 180 -12.94 14.90 -34.29
N THR A 181 -13.19 13.93 -35.18
CA THR A 181 -13.74 14.10 -36.52
C THR A 181 -15.03 14.90 -36.53
N VAL A 182 -15.90 14.76 -35.51
CA VAL A 182 -17.12 15.58 -35.40
C VAL A 182 -16.77 17.06 -35.16
N VAL A 183 -15.81 17.34 -34.27
CA VAL A 183 -15.33 18.70 -33.98
C VAL A 183 -14.63 19.30 -35.21
N LEU A 184 -13.76 18.53 -35.86
CA LEU A 184 -13.08 18.92 -37.11
C LEU A 184 -14.07 19.22 -38.24
N MET A 185 -15.14 18.41 -38.38
CA MET A 185 -16.19 18.64 -39.38
C MET A 185 -16.97 19.92 -39.08
N LEU A 186 -17.30 20.19 -37.82
CA LEU A 186 -17.95 21.45 -37.43
C LEU A 186 -17.07 22.67 -37.72
N ILE A 187 -15.77 22.60 -37.40
CA ILE A 187 -14.82 23.67 -37.70
C ILE A 187 -14.73 23.90 -39.21
N ALA A 188 -14.62 22.84 -40.02
CA ALA A 188 -14.59 22.96 -41.48
C ALA A 188 -15.86 23.63 -42.05
N LEU A 189 -17.04 23.26 -41.54
CA LEU A 189 -18.31 23.85 -41.96
C LEU A 189 -18.40 25.34 -41.59
N THR A 190 -17.95 25.74 -40.41
CA THR A 190 -17.95 27.17 -40.01
C THR A 190 -17.00 28.01 -40.85
N VAL A 191 -15.82 27.49 -41.22
CA VAL A 191 -14.88 28.16 -42.13
C VAL A 191 -15.49 28.33 -43.52
N LEU A 192 -16.14 27.29 -44.05
CA LEU A 192 -16.82 27.35 -45.35
C LEU A 192 -18.02 28.31 -45.35
N ALA A 193 -18.80 28.33 -44.26
CA ALA A 193 -19.92 29.25 -44.10
C ALA A 193 -19.45 30.71 -44.06
N ARG A 194 -18.36 31.01 -43.35
CA ARG A 194 -17.76 32.37 -43.32
C ARG A 194 -17.24 32.81 -44.69
N LYS A 195 -16.68 31.89 -45.48
CA LYS A 195 -16.24 32.19 -46.86
C LYS A 195 -17.39 32.47 -47.83
N ARG A 196 -18.61 31.99 -47.55
CA ARG A 196 -19.80 32.28 -48.38
C ARG A 196 -20.45 33.64 -48.10
N ILE A 197 -20.24 34.21 -46.91
CA ILE A 197 -20.84 35.50 -46.50
C ILE A 197 -20.01 36.70 -46.99
N ILE A 198 -18.74 36.50 -47.36
CA ILE A 198 -17.81 37.54 -47.85
C ILE A 198 -17.79 37.58 -49.40
N LYS A 199 -18.97 37.48 -50.04
CA LYS A 199 -19.10 37.68 -51.49
C LYS A 199 -20.10 38.80 -51.78
#